data_AF-A0A7V6X4N3-F1
#
_entry.id   AF-A0A7V6X4N3-F1
#
_cell.length_a   1.000
_cell.length_b   1.000
_cell.length_c   1.000
_cell.angle_alpha   90.00
_cell.angle_beta   90.00
_cell.angle_gamma   90.00
#
_symmetry.space_group_name_H-M   'P 1'
#
loop_
_entity.id
_entity.type
_entity.pdbx_description
1 polymer ?
#
loop_
_entity_poly.entity_id
_entity_poly.type
_entity_poly.pdbx_seq_one_letter_code
_entity_poly.pdbx_strand_id
1 'polypeptide(L)'
;MNITDIRIRKINYEGKMKAIVSITFDDAFVVHDVKVVEGNNGLFVAMPSRKMPDGEFRDIAHPISSEAREIIQTAVLKAYEEAI
;
A
#
# COMPACT_ATOMS: atom_id res chain seq x y z
N MET A 1 10.31 0.95 -13.28
CA MET A 1 9.93 1.18 -11.88
C MET A 1 10.12 -0.13 -11.16
N ASN A 2 11.20 -0.26 -10.40
CA ASN A 2 11.47 -1.43 -9.57
C ASN A 2 11.18 -1.09 -8.12
N ILE A 3 10.54 -2.02 -7.39
CA ILE A 3 10.41 -1.90 -5.94
C ILE A 3 11.63 -2.55 -5.32
N THR A 4 12.44 -1.77 -4.60
CA THR A 4 13.74 -2.23 -4.07
C THR A 4 13.72 -2.51 -2.58
N ASP A 5 12.78 -1.91 -1.82
CA ASP A 5 12.55 -2.23 -0.41
C ASP A 5 11.05 -2.12 -0.07
N ILE A 6 10.58 -2.99 0.81
CA ILE A 6 9.23 -2.94 1.37
C ILE A 6 9.33 -3.15 2.88
N ARG A 7 8.88 -2.15 3.64
CA ARG A 7 8.82 -2.23 5.11
C ARG A 7 7.39 -2.33 5.57
N ILE A 8 7.10 -3.37 6.35
CA ILE A 8 5.75 -3.70 6.79
C ILE A 8 5.66 -3.61 8.30
N ARG A 9 4.61 -2.94 8.77
CA ARG A 9 4.18 -2.98 10.16
C ARG A 9 2.78 -3.56 10.21
N LYS A 10 2.68 -4.84 10.60
CA LYS A 10 1.39 -5.51 10.83
C LYS A 10 0.64 -4.85 11.99
N ILE A 11 -0.68 -4.82 11.88
CA ILE A 11 -1.59 -4.27 12.89
C ILE A 11 -2.49 -5.42 13.34
N ASN A 12 -2.34 -5.82 14.60
CA ASN A 12 -3.16 -6.87 15.22
C ASN A 12 -4.46 -6.26 15.79
N TYR A 13 -5.33 -5.78 14.91
CA TYR A 13 -6.64 -5.25 15.28
C TYR A 13 -7.74 -5.89 14.43
N GLU A 14 -8.95 -6.03 14.98
CA GLU A 14 -10.14 -6.59 14.29
C GLU A 14 -10.66 -5.72 13.12
N GLY A 15 -9.90 -4.70 12.72
CA GLY A 15 -10.26 -3.80 11.64
C GLY A 15 -9.94 -4.35 10.26
N LYS A 16 -10.46 -3.65 9.24
CA LYS A 16 -10.14 -3.93 7.83
C LYS A 16 -8.68 -3.65 7.51
N MET A 17 -8.03 -2.70 8.18
CA MET A 17 -6.61 -2.39 7.94
C MET A 17 -5.72 -3.41 8.65
N LYS A 18 -4.87 -4.11 7.90
CA LYS A 18 -4.02 -5.20 8.40
C LYS A 18 -2.56 -4.82 8.55
N ALA A 19 -2.09 -3.85 7.75
CA ALA A 19 -0.74 -3.33 7.89
C ALA A 19 -0.61 -1.91 7.35
N ILE A 20 0.41 -1.21 7.83
CA ILE A 20 0.97 -0.01 7.22
C ILE A 20 2.29 -0.39 6.57
N VAL A 21 2.52 0.13 5.36
CA VAL A 21 3.60 -0.25 4.47
C VAL A 21 4.32 1.00 3.97
N SER A 22 5.65 0.91 3.86
CA SER A 22 6.46 1.87 3.10
C SER A 22 7.14 1.15 1.95
N ILE A 23 7.10 1.74 0.76
CA ILE A 23 7.65 1.16 -0.48
C ILE A 23 8.77 2.07 -0.98
N THR A 24 9.95 1.50 -1.22
CA THR A 24 11.05 2.20 -1.89
C THR A 24 11.11 1.77 -3.35
N PHE A 25 11.13 2.76 -4.24
CA PHE A 25 11.27 2.59 -5.68
C PHE A 25 12.68 2.97 -6.11
N ASP A 26 13.28 2.09 -6.92
CA ASP A 26 14.56 2.31 -7.61
C ASP A 26 15.69 2.82 -6.68
N ASP A 27 15.70 2.40 -5.40
CA ASP A 27 16.61 2.85 -4.34
C ASP A 27 16.69 4.38 -4.14
N ALA A 28 15.68 5.10 -4.62
CA ALA A 28 15.74 6.55 -4.76
C ALA A 28 14.53 7.28 -4.19
N PHE A 29 13.35 6.64 -4.17
CA PHE A 29 12.11 7.31 -3.80
C PHE A 29 11.25 6.44 -2.91
N VAL A 30 10.77 6.97 -1.78
CA VAL A 30 9.93 6.24 -0.84
C VAL A 30 8.51 6.80 -0.78
N VAL A 31 7.53 5.92 -0.79
CA VAL A 31 6.12 6.23 -0.51
C VAL A 31 5.73 5.59 0.81
N HIS A 32 5.37 6.42 1.78
CA HIS A 32 4.88 6.01 3.09
C HIS A 32 3.35 5.91 3.11
N ASP A 33 2.82 5.34 4.21
CA ASP A 33 1.39 5.24 4.50
C ASP A 33 0.54 4.49 3.46
N VAL A 34 1.17 3.59 2.70
CA VAL A 34 0.48 2.55 1.94
C VAL A 34 -0.11 1.56 2.95
N LYS A 35 -1.27 0.99 2.65
CA LYS A 35 -2.00 0.09 3.58
C LYS A 35 -2.32 -1.23 2.92
N VAL A 36 -2.20 -2.32 3.67
CA VAL A 36 -2.85 -3.59 3.33
C VAL A 36 -4.20 -3.60 4.02
N VAL A 37 -5.26 -3.82 3.25
CA VAL A 37 -6.65 -3.75 3.71
C VAL A 37 -7.40 -5.00 3.27
N GLU A 38 -8.18 -5.56 4.19
CA GLU A 38 -9.14 -6.64 3.93
C GLU A 38 -10.46 -6.05 3.44
N GLY A 39 -10.76 -6.31 2.17
CA GLY A 39 -12.05 -6.03 1.55
C GLY A 39 -12.91 -7.30 1.42
N ASN A 40 -14.06 -7.16 0.79
CA ASN A 40 -14.99 -8.29 0.60
C ASN A 40 -14.42 -9.39 -0.31
N ASN A 41 -13.48 -9.04 -1.19
CA ASN A 41 -12.84 -9.96 -2.15
C ASN A 41 -11.40 -10.31 -1.75
N GLY A 42 -11.07 -10.21 -0.46
CA GLY A 42 -9.73 -10.48 0.05
C GLY A 42 -8.88 -9.23 0.27
N LEU A 43 -7.58 -9.46 0.44
CA LEU A 43 -6.61 -8.41 0.72
C LEU A 43 -6.31 -7.58 -0.54
N PHE A 44 -6.21 -6.27 -0.37
CA PHE A 44 -5.78 -5.34 -1.40
C PHE A 44 -4.90 -4.24 -0.82
N VAL A 45 -4.21 -3.51 -1.72
CA VAL A 45 -3.31 -2.42 -1.34
C VAL A 45 -4.01 -1.09 -1.58
N ALA A 46 -4.15 -0.30 -0.51
CA ALA A 46 -4.68 1.06 -0.58
C ALA A 46 -3.51 2.06 -0.52
N MET A 47 -3.51 3.01 -1.45
CA MET A 47 -2.51 4.07 -1.51
C MET A 47 -2.68 5.08 -0.36
N PRO A 48 -1.63 5.87 -0.03
CA PRO A 48 -1.76 6.95 0.93
C PRO A 48 -2.74 7.98 0.40
N SER A 49 -3.72 8.36 1.22
CA SER A 49 -4.77 9.31 0.86
C SER A 49 -4.99 10.36 1.94
N ARG A 50 -5.42 11.54 1.51
CA ARG A 50 -5.74 12.67 2.39
C ARG A 50 -7.19 13.08 2.20
N LYS A 51 -7.85 13.42 3.30
CA LYS A 51 -9.18 14.04 3.29
C LYS A 51 -9.06 15.50 2.84
N MET A 52 -9.76 15.86 1.78
CA MET A 52 -9.87 17.21 1.24
C MET A 52 -10.91 18.04 2.03
N PRO A 53 -10.91 19.38 1.91
CA PRO A 53 -11.87 20.24 2.61
C PRO A 53 -13.35 19.95 2.28
N ASP A 54 -13.62 19.44 1.08
CA ASP A 54 -14.95 19.00 0.63
C ASP A 54 -15.40 17.66 1.27
N GLY A 55 -14.51 17.01 2.01
CA GLY A 55 -14.77 15.74 2.68
C GLY A 55 -14.36 14.50 1.89
N GLU A 56 -14.00 14.64 0.62
CA GLU A 56 -13.54 13.52 -0.22
C GLU A 56 -12.12 13.08 0.15
N PHE A 57 -11.82 11.80 -0.04
CA PHE A 57 -10.45 11.30 0.06
C PHE A 57 -9.83 11.25 -1.33
N ARG A 58 -8.61 11.79 -1.46
CA ARG A 58 -7.82 11.65 -2.67
C ARG A 58 -6.47 11.04 -2.35
N ASP A 59 -6.02 10.16 -3.22
CA ASP A 59 -4.70 9.57 -3.14
C ASP A 59 -3.63 10.66 -3.32
N ILE A 60 -2.66 10.68 -2.40
CA ILE A 60 -1.50 11.56 -2.44
C ILE A 60 -0.50 11.04 -3.48
N ALA A 61 -0.37 9.72 -3.57
CA ALA A 61 0.44 9.03 -4.57
C ALA A 61 -0.35 7.84 -5.10
N HIS A 62 -0.39 7.63 -6.41
CA HIS A 62 -1.06 6.48 -7.01
C HIS A 62 -0.41 6.11 -8.34
N PRO A 63 -0.41 4.80 -8.71
CA PRO A 63 0.02 4.37 -10.03
C PRO A 63 -0.96 4.88 -11.09
N ILE A 64 -0.43 5.38 -12.20
CA ILE A 64 -1.22 5.86 -13.35
C ILE A 64 -1.72 4.67 -14.18
N SER A 65 -0.86 3.66 -14.41
CA SER A 65 -1.18 2.49 -15.24
C SER A 65 -1.64 1.30 -14.41
N SER A 66 -2.46 0.43 -15.01
CA SER A 66 -2.88 -0.84 -14.41
C SER A 66 -1.69 -1.77 -14.14
N GLU A 67 -0.69 -1.78 -15.03
CA GLU A 67 0.54 -2.54 -14.87
C GLU A 67 1.30 -2.12 -13.61
N ALA A 68 1.50 -0.81 -13.39
CA ALA A 68 2.17 -0.31 -12.19
C ALA A 68 1.37 -0.64 -10.92
N ARG A 69 0.03 -0.62 -10.99
CA ARG A 69 -0.86 -1.04 -9.90
C ARG A 69 -0.68 -2.51 -9.56
N GLU A 70 -0.60 -3.38 -10.57
CA GLU A 70 -0.41 -4.82 -10.38
C GLU A 70 0.95 -5.15 -9.78
N ILE A 71 2.02 -4.49 -10.25
CA ILE A 71 3.37 -4.62 -9.70
C ILE A 71 3.39 -4.27 -8.21
N ILE A 72 2.85 -3.10 -7.86
CA ILE A 72 2.80 -2.63 -6.46
C ILE A 72 1.98 -3.59 -5.59
N GLN A 73 0.79 -3.96 -6.06
CA GLN A 73 -0.10 -4.81 -5.27
C GLN A 73 0.53 -6.18 -5.01
N THR A 74 1.07 -6.83 -6.05
CA THR A 74 1.69 -8.14 -5.93
C THR A 74 2.89 -8.11 -5.00
N ALA A 75 3.79 -7.13 -5.16
CA ALA A 75 4.99 -7.03 -4.33
C ALA A 75 4.66 -6.79 -2.85
N VAL A 76 3.71 -5.90 -2.56
CA VAL A 76 3.31 -5.58 -1.18
C VAL A 76 2.58 -6.73 -0.51
N LEU A 77 1.64 -7.39 -1.20
CA LEU A 77 0.90 -8.52 -0.62
C LEU A 77 1.83 -9.70 -0.34
N LYS A 78 2.76 -10.00 -1.26
CA LYS A 78 3.79 -11.01 -1.04
C LYS A 78 4.63 -10.71 0.20
N ALA A 79 5.17 -9.49 0.31
CA ALA A 79 5.95 -9.08 1.46
C ALA A 79 5.12 -9.14 2.76
N TYR A 80 3.81 -8.84 2.72
CA TYR A 80 2.92 -8.91 3.87
C TYR A 80 2.71 -10.34 4.38
N GLU A 81 2.61 -11.31 3.47
CA GLU A 81 2.52 -12.73 3.80
C GLU A 81 3.82 -13.23 4.44
N GLU A 82 4.98 -12.80 3.93
CA GLU A 82 6.31 -13.20 4.42
C GLU A 82 6.73 -12.51 5.73
N ALA A 83 6.20 -11.31 6.02
CA ALA A 83 6.51 -10.57 7.24
C ALA A 83 6.02 -11.33 8.48
N ILE A 84 6.88 -11.50 9.49
CA ILE A 84 6.56 -12.15 10.77
C ILE A 84 5.89 -11.16 11.72
#